data_AF-A0A2E9A9Z7-F1
#
_entry.id   AF-A0A2E9A9Z7-F1
#
_cell.length_a   1.000
_cell.length_b   1.000
_cell.length_c   1.000
_cell.angle_alpha   90.00
_cell.angle_beta   90.00
_cell.angle_gamma   90.00
#
_symmetry.space_group_name_H-M   'P 1'
#
loop_
_entity.id
_entity.type
_entity.pdbx_description
1 polymer ?
#
loop_
_entity_poly.entity_id
_entity_poly.type
_entity_poly.pdbx_seq_one_letter_code
_entity_poly.pdbx_strand_id
1 'polypeptide(L)'
;MILNNALLVVLLVLAVAAGWMLGRGGLRMDGAERAQLPSQYYRGFNFLLDGEEDDAVDAFTEALAVNEDTLDTHIALGSVLRKRGEVDRAIRIHQNLLKRPELTAVQLHQSHLELARDFIAAGLYDRAEQLLSDLAVQSTEFSATAQRHLLDVHEAQR
;
A
#
# COMPACT_ATOMS: atom_id res chain seq x y z
N MET A 1 -30.86 -4.08 -63.96
CA MET A 1 -29.64 -3.42 -63.45
C MET A 1 -29.93 -2.44 -62.31
N ILE A 2 -30.93 -1.55 -62.44
CA ILE A 2 -31.30 -0.55 -61.41
C ILE A 2 -31.83 -1.19 -60.11
N LEU A 3 -32.62 -2.27 -60.21
CA LEU A 3 -33.23 -2.94 -59.06
C LEU A 3 -32.20 -3.58 -58.11
N ASN A 4 -31.05 -4.01 -58.64
CA ASN A 4 -29.97 -4.63 -57.86
C ASN A 4 -29.19 -3.58 -57.05
N ASN A 5 -28.99 -2.38 -57.64
CA ASN A 5 -28.36 -1.26 -56.94
C ASN A 5 -29.23 -0.73 -55.80
N ALA A 6 -30.54 -0.65 -56.00
CA ALA A 6 -31.46 -0.23 -54.93
C ALA A 6 -31.38 -1.20 -53.73
N LEU A 7 -31.27 -2.50 -53.99
CA LEU A 7 -31.17 -3.53 -52.97
C LEU A 7 -29.84 -3.44 -52.19
N LEU A 8 -28.74 -3.14 -52.87
CA LEU A 8 -27.44 -2.88 -52.24
C LEU A 8 -27.45 -1.66 -51.33
N VAL A 9 -28.10 -0.57 -51.74
CA VAL A 9 -28.21 0.65 -50.93
C VAL A 9 -29.05 0.39 -49.68
N VAL A 10 -30.16 -0.34 -49.80
CA VAL A 10 -30.99 -0.72 -48.65
C VAL A 10 -30.21 -1.60 -47.67
N LEU A 11 -29.45 -2.59 -48.16
CA LEU A 11 -28.61 -3.43 -47.31
C LEU A 11 -27.52 -2.64 -46.58
N LEU A 12 -26.91 -1.66 -47.25
CA LEU A 12 -25.88 -0.81 -46.66
C LEU A 12 -26.44 0.07 -45.55
N VAL A 13 -27.62 0.68 -45.76
CA VAL A 13 -28.29 1.49 -44.73
C VAL A 13 -28.70 0.62 -43.55
N LEU A 14 -29.20 -0.59 -43.79
CA LEU A 14 -29.52 -1.53 -42.71
C LEU A 14 -28.28 -1.96 -41.93
N ALA A 15 -27.14 -2.18 -42.60
CA ALA A 15 -25.88 -2.53 -41.94
C ALA A 15 -25.36 -1.38 -41.06
N VAL A 16 -25.44 -0.13 -41.54
CA VAL A 16 -25.05 1.06 -40.76
C VAL A 16 -26.00 1.27 -39.58
N ALA A 17 -27.31 1.13 -39.78
CA ALA A 17 -28.31 1.25 -38.72
C ALA A 17 -28.13 0.16 -37.66
N ALA A 18 -27.88 -1.09 -38.06
CA ALA A 18 -27.57 -2.19 -37.15
C ALA A 18 -26.26 -1.95 -36.39
N GLY A 19 -25.21 -1.48 -37.08
CA GLY A 19 -23.94 -1.11 -36.45
C GLY A 19 -24.08 0.02 -35.45
N TRP A 20 -24.89 1.04 -35.75
CA TRP A 20 -25.19 2.13 -34.84
C TRP A 20 -26.05 1.71 -33.65
N MET A 21 -27.02 0.82 -33.87
CA MET A 21 -27.90 0.30 -32.82
C MET A 21 -27.14 -0.62 -31.85
N LEU A 22 -26.26 -1.47 -32.38
CA LEU A 22 -25.34 -2.31 -31.60
C LEU A 22 -24.24 -1.48 -30.92
N GLY A 23 -23.76 -0.40 -31.55
CA GLY A 23 -22.77 0.52 -30.97
C GLY A 23 -23.34 1.45 -29.90
N ARG A 24 -24.63 1.79 -29.98
CA ARG A 24 -25.34 2.64 -29.00
C ARG A 24 -25.70 1.87 -27.73
N GLY A 25 -25.98 0.57 -27.85
CA GLY A 25 -26.01 -0.36 -26.73
C GLY A 25 -24.59 -0.75 -26.37
N GLY A 26 -23.81 0.23 -25.86
CA GLY A 26 -22.40 0.03 -25.56
C GLY A 26 -22.21 -1.26 -24.79
N LEU A 27 -21.62 -2.26 -25.45
CA LEU A 27 -20.71 -3.17 -24.78
C LEU A 27 -19.58 -2.29 -24.27
N ARG A 28 -19.84 -1.62 -23.14
CA ARG A 28 -18.80 -1.23 -22.21
C ARG A 28 -18.06 -2.53 -21.96
N MET A 29 -16.95 -2.73 -22.66
CA MET A 29 -15.90 -3.57 -22.16
C MET A 29 -15.38 -2.86 -20.90
N ASP A 30 -16.16 -2.94 -19.82
CA ASP A 30 -15.75 -2.64 -18.44
C ASP A 30 -14.80 -3.77 -18.00
N GLY A 31 -13.72 -3.95 -18.75
CA GLY A 31 -12.82 -5.10 -18.62
C GLY A 31 -11.35 -4.79 -18.93
N ALA A 32 -11.03 -3.55 -19.32
CA ALA A 32 -9.86 -2.94 -18.75
C ALA A 32 -10.37 -2.26 -17.49
N GLU A 33 -10.15 -2.89 -16.33
CA GLU A 33 -9.92 -2.11 -15.13
C GLU A 33 -9.03 -0.94 -15.56
N ARG A 34 -9.61 0.26 -15.73
CA ARG A 34 -8.97 1.40 -15.11
C ARG A 34 -8.88 0.95 -13.68
N ALA A 35 -7.77 0.30 -13.33
CA ALA A 35 -7.26 0.32 -11.99
C ALA A 35 -7.41 1.79 -11.64
N GLN A 36 -8.46 2.13 -10.90
CA GLN A 36 -8.66 3.46 -10.40
C GLN A 36 -7.54 3.56 -9.41
N LEU A 37 -6.36 3.95 -9.93
CA LEU A 37 -5.15 4.09 -9.15
C LEU A 37 -5.60 4.89 -7.93
N PRO A 38 -5.43 4.34 -6.72
CA PRO A 38 -5.99 4.96 -5.52
C PRO A 38 -5.63 6.44 -5.54
N SER A 39 -6.54 7.33 -5.10
CA SER A 39 -6.33 8.79 -5.13
C SER A 39 -4.93 9.22 -4.64
N GLN A 40 -4.37 8.46 -3.70
CA GLN A 40 -3.01 8.63 -3.17
C GLN A 40 -1.89 8.37 -4.20
N TYR A 41 -2.07 7.49 -5.18
CA TYR A 41 -1.11 7.27 -6.26
C TYR A 41 -0.91 8.53 -7.11
N TYR A 42 -2.02 9.21 -7.45
CA TYR A 42 -1.96 10.48 -8.17
C TYR A 42 -1.33 11.60 -7.34
N ARG A 43 -1.53 11.57 -6.03
CA ARG A 43 -0.83 12.48 -5.11
C ARG A 43 0.67 12.21 -5.06
N GLY A 44 1.09 10.95 -4.97
CA GLY A 44 2.50 10.59 -5.00
C GLY A 44 3.19 11.04 -6.29
N PHE A 45 2.48 10.96 -7.41
CA PHE A 45 2.98 11.49 -8.68
C PHE A 45 3.10 13.01 -8.67
N ASN A 46 2.11 13.74 -8.13
CA ASN A 46 2.21 15.20 -8.02
C ASN A 46 3.39 15.64 -7.13
N PHE A 47 3.59 14.98 -6.00
CA PHE A 47 4.74 15.25 -5.12
C PHE A 47 6.09 15.05 -5.84
N LEU A 48 6.22 14.02 -6.69
CA LEU A 48 7.42 13.86 -7.52
C LEU A 48 7.61 15.01 -8.52
N LEU A 49 6.53 15.52 -9.11
CA LEU A 49 6.60 16.65 -10.06
C LEU A 49 7.01 17.95 -9.36
N ASP A 50 6.62 18.11 -8.10
CA ASP A 50 6.91 19.27 -7.27
C ASP A 50 8.29 19.18 -6.56
N GLY A 51 8.98 18.03 -6.68
CA GLY A 51 10.30 17.79 -6.08
C GLY A 51 10.25 17.36 -4.60
N GLU A 52 9.06 17.04 -4.09
CA GLU A 52 8.79 16.63 -2.72
C GLU A 52 8.88 15.10 -2.61
N GLU A 53 10.10 14.56 -2.73
CA GLU A 53 10.34 13.11 -2.79
C GLU A 53 9.85 12.35 -1.54
N ASP A 54 9.91 12.98 -0.36
CA ASP A 54 9.43 12.38 0.90
C ASP A 54 7.91 12.20 0.92
N ASP A 55 7.16 13.23 0.50
CA ASP A 55 5.70 13.18 0.43
C ASP A 55 5.21 12.25 -0.69
N ALA A 56 6.00 12.12 -1.75
CA ALA A 56 5.75 11.15 -2.81
C ALA A 56 5.84 9.72 -2.30
N VAL A 57 6.89 9.40 -1.54
CA VAL A 57 7.04 8.07 -0.91
C VAL A 57 5.86 7.78 0.00
N ASP A 58 5.40 8.77 0.77
CA ASP A 58 4.26 8.60 1.67
C ASP A 58 2.96 8.31 0.92
N ALA A 59 2.67 9.10 -0.11
CA ALA A 59 1.48 8.93 -0.92
C ALA A 59 1.50 7.61 -1.73
N PHE A 60 2.66 7.16 -2.21
CA PHE A 60 2.79 5.85 -2.84
C PHE A 60 2.68 4.70 -1.85
N THR A 61 3.24 4.83 -0.63
CA THR A 61 3.11 3.83 0.43
C THR A 61 1.65 3.69 0.87
N GLU A 62 0.89 4.78 0.90
CA GLU A 62 -0.55 4.72 1.16
C GLU A 62 -1.35 4.13 -0.01
N ALA A 63 -0.93 4.40 -1.24
CA ALA A 63 -1.56 3.91 -2.46
C ALA A 63 -1.34 2.42 -2.71
N LEU A 64 -0.18 1.89 -2.29
CA LEU A 64 0.09 0.45 -2.28
C LEU A 64 -0.81 -0.18 -1.22
N ALA A 65 -1.79 -0.96 -1.69
CA ALA A 65 -2.63 -1.76 -0.82
C ALA A 65 -1.74 -2.76 -0.08
N VAL A 66 -1.57 -2.54 1.22
CA VAL A 66 -1.02 -3.56 2.11
C VAL A 66 -2.13 -4.57 2.33
N ASN A 67 -1.91 -5.78 1.85
CA ASN A 67 -2.76 -6.94 2.13
C ASN A 67 -1.92 -8.00 2.86
N GLU A 68 -2.56 -9.06 3.35
CA GLU A 68 -1.87 -10.15 4.04
C GLU A 68 -0.68 -10.70 3.21
N ASP A 69 -0.82 -10.76 1.88
CA ASP A 69 0.19 -11.28 0.96
C ASP A 69 1.41 -10.37 0.78
N THR A 70 1.30 -9.08 1.09
CA THR A 70 2.36 -8.08 0.84
C THR A 70 3.02 -7.57 2.12
N LEU A 71 2.49 -7.92 3.30
CA LEU A 71 3.02 -7.52 4.59
C LEU A 71 4.52 -7.82 4.75
N ASP A 72 4.93 -9.06 4.44
CA ASP A 72 6.32 -9.50 4.56
C ASP A 72 7.27 -8.66 3.70
N THR A 73 6.78 -8.20 2.55
CA THR A 73 7.56 -7.34 1.65
C THR A 73 7.77 -5.96 2.27
N HIS A 74 6.75 -5.39 2.91
CA HIS A 74 6.87 -4.10 3.59
C HIS A 74 7.75 -4.18 4.84
N ILE A 75 7.67 -5.27 5.61
CA ILE A 75 8.57 -5.54 6.73
C ILE A 75 10.02 -5.64 6.25
N ALA A 76 10.25 -6.38 5.17
CA ALA A 76 11.59 -6.52 4.59
C ALA A 76 12.12 -5.16 4.10
N LEU A 77 11.27 -4.34 3.45
CA LEU A 77 11.64 -3.01 2.99
C LEU A 77 12.01 -2.07 4.14
N GLY A 78 11.18 -2.01 5.19
CA GLY A 78 11.47 -1.21 6.39
C GLY A 78 12.78 -1.63 7.06
N SER A 79 13.01 -2.95 7.19
CA SER A 79 14.26 -3.49 7.72
C SER A 79 15.49 -3.10 6.89
N VAL A 80 15.38 -3.08 5.55
CA VAL A 80 16.45 -2.62 4.67
C VAL A 80 16.73 -1.13 4.84
N LEU A 81 15.69 -0.30 4.91
CA LEU A 81 15.81 1.15 5.11
C LEU A 81 16.46 1.48 6.46
N ARG A 82 16.01 0.83 7.54
CA ARG A 82 16.61 0.95 8.87
C ARG A 82 18.10 0.64 8.84
N LYS A 83 18.51 -0.45 8.17
CA LYS A 83 19.94 -0.82 8.04
C LYS A 83 20.76 0.18 7.22
N ARG A 84 20.14 0.95 6.33
CA ARG A 84 20.79 2.02 5.55
C ARG A 84 20.88 3.34 6.30
N GLY A 85 20.34 3.42 7.53
CA GLY A 85 20.23 4.65 8.29
C GLY A 85 19.04 5.52 7.88
N GLU A 86 18.20 5.05 6.97
CA GLU A 86 16.97 5.73 6.53
C GLU A 86 15.83 5.43 7.51
N VAL A 87 16.07 5.68 8.80
CA VAL A 87 15.21 5.21 9.90
C VAL A 87 13.84 5.89 9.86
N ASP A 88 13.76 7.18 9.52
CA ASP A 88 12.48 7.90 9.39
C ASP A 88 11.56 7.28 8.33
N ARG A 89 12.13 6.76 7.24
CA ARG A 89 11.37 6.05 6.20
C ARG A 89 10.89 4.69 6.69
N ALA A 90 11.73 3.97 7.44
CA ALA A 90 11.34 2.69 8.03
C ALA A 90 10.16 2.85 9.02
N ILE A 91 10.24 3.86 9.91
CA ILE A 91 9.16 4.21 10.84
C ILE A 91 7.86 4.44 10.08
N ARG A 92 7.89 5.25 9.02
CA ARG A 92 6.68 5.58 8.22
C ARG A 92 6.05 4.33 7.60
N ILE A 93 6.85 3.44 7.02
CA ILE A 93 6.36 2.19 6.43
C ILE A 93 5.67 1.33 7.49
N HIS A 94 6.33 1.06 8.62
CA HIS A 94 5.76 0.20 9.65
C HIS A 94 4.55 0.86 10.37
N GLN A 95 4.51 2.19 10.53
CA GLN A 95 3.30 2.88 11.00
C GLN A 95 2.13 2.73 10.04
N ASN A 96 2.39 2.78 8.74
CA ASN A 96 1.35 2.61 7.73
C ASN A 96 0.80 1.17 7.69
N LEU A 97 1.59 0.17 8.06
CA LEU A 97 1.09 -1.20 8.27
C LEU A 97 0.01 -1.25 9.36
N LEU A 98 0.22 -0.55 10.48
CA LEU A 98 -0.70 -0.57 11.63
C LEU A 98 -2.05 0.11 11.37
N LYS A 99 -2.18 0.90 10.31
CA LYS A 99 -3.43 1.56 9.92
C LYS A 99 -4.37 0.63 9.15
N ARG A 100 -3.95 -0.60 8.84
CA ARG A 100 -4.65 -1.51 7.93
C ARG A 100 -5.52 -2.49 8.73
N PRO A 101 -6.85 -2.50 8.50
CA PRO A 101 -7.78 -3.32 9.30
C PRO A 101 -7.69 -4.82 9.00
N GLU A 102 -6.99 -5.23 7.96
CA GLU A 102 -6.91 -6.64 7.51
C GLU A 102 -5.83 -7.47 8.23
N LEU A 103 -5.02 -6.89 9.11
CA LEU A 103 -3.95 -7.63 9.78
C LEU A 103 -4.47 -8.60 10.85
N THR A 104 -3.99 -9.84 10.81
CA THR A 104 -4.17 -10.78 11.92
C THR A 104 -3.44 -10.29 13.17
N ALA A 105 -3.84 -10.78 14.35
CA ALA A 105 -3.21 -10.39 15.62
C ALA A 105 -1.68 -10.64 15.62
N VAL A 106 -1.23 -11.75 15.02
CA VAL A 106 0.19 -12.09 14.91
C VAL A 106 0.93 -11.07 14.04
N GLN A 107 0.35 -10.71 12.89
CA GLN A 107 0.93 -9.72 11.96
C GLN A 107 0.97 -8.32 12.55
N LEU A 108 -0.06 -7.94 13.32
CA LEU A 108 -0.08 -6.66 14.05
C LEU A 108 1.03 -6.62 15.11
N HIS A 109 1.19 -7.69 15.89
CA HIS A 109 2.27 -7.81 16.87
C HIS A 109 3.67 -7.78 16.22
N GLN A 110 3.84 -8.44 15.07
CA GLN A 110 5.07 -8.38 14.29
C GLN A 110 5.36 -6.96 13.80
N SER A 111 4.34 -6.25 13.33
CA SER A 111 4.45 -4.85 12.89
C SER A 111 4.80 -3.91 14.05
N HIS A 112 4.23 -4.12 15.25
CA HIS A 112 4.63 -3.40 16.47
C HIS A 112 6.09 -3.66 16.83
N LEU A 113 6.56 -4.90 16.73
CA LEU A 113 7.96 -5.24 17.01
C LEU A 113 8.92 -4.54 16.04
N GLU A 114 8.60 -4.53 14.75
CA GLU A 114 9.44 -3.87 13.75
C GLU A 114 9.45 -2.34 13.90
N LEU A 115 8.29 -1.74 14.22
CA LEU A 115 8.23 -0.31 14.52
C LEU A 115 9.04 0.05 15.78
N ALA A 116 8.98 -0.79 16.82
CA ALA A 116 9.80 -0.59 18.02
C ALA A 116 11.30 -0.65 17.69
N ARG A 117 11.74 -1.56 16.82
CA ARG A 117 13.12 -1.63 16.35
C ARG A 117 13.55 -0.38 15.59
N ASP A 118 12.65 0.22 14.82
CA ASP A 118 12.93 1.50 14.17
C ASP A 118 13.08 2.62 15.18
N PHE A 119 12.21 2.70 16.20
CA PHE A 119 12.33 3.70 17.26
C PHE A 119 13.64 3.55 18.04
N ILE A 120 14.09 2.33 18.34
CA ILE A 120 15.40 2.08 18.95
C ILE A 120 16.52 2.61 18.05
N ALA A 121 16.47 2.33 16.74
CA ALA A 121 17.47 2.80 15.79
C ALA A 121 17.48 4.34 15.65
N ALA A 122 16.35 5.00 15.87
CA ALA A 122 16.22 6.46 15.88
C ALA A 122 16.59 7.10 17.24
N GLY A 123 16.87 6.31 18.28
CA GLY A 123 17.07 6.80 19.64
C GLY A 123 15.79 7.28 20.33
N LEU A 124 14.62 6.96 19.78
CA LEU A 124 13.31 7.31 20.33
C LEU A 124 12.87 6.29 21.39
N TYR A 125 13.66 6.19 22.45
CA TYR A 125 13.55 5.13 23.47
C TYR A 125 12.20 5.09 24.18
N ASP A 126 11.62 6.25 24.53
CA ASP A 126 10.33 6.30 25.23
C ASP A 126 9.20 5.66 24.40
N ARG A 127 9.20 5.88 23.08
CA ARG A 127 8.20 5.30 22.16
C ARG A 127 8.45 3.81 21.95
N ALA A 128 9.71 3.39 21.86
CA ALA A 128 10.07 1.99 21.78
C ALA A 128 9.62 1.23 23.03
N GLU A 129 9.89 1.78 24.22
CA GLU A 129 9.53 1.19 25.50
C GLU A 129 8.02 0.98 25.62
N GLN A 130 7.22 1.98 25.27
CA GLN A 130 5.76 1.88 25.30
C GLN A 130 5.26 0.72 24.42
N LEU A 131 5.70 0.66 23.15
CA LEU A 131 5.28 -0.40 22.22
C LEU A 131 5.73 -1.79 22.69
N LEU A 132 6.95 -1.93 23.19
CA LEU A 132 7.49 -3.21 23.64
C LEU A 132 6.83 -3.69 24.92
N SER A 133 6.48 -2.78 25.82
CA SER A 133 5.76 -3.10 27.06
C SER A 133 4.36 -3.62 26.75
N ASP A 134 3.63 -2.93 25.88
CA ASP A 134 2.31 -3.37 25.41
C ASP A 134 2.41 -4.74 24.72
N LEU A 135 3.39 -4.91 23.83
CA LEU A 135 3.62 -6.16 23.11
C LEU A 135 3.98 -7.32 24.05
N ALA A 136 4.77 -7.06 25.09
CA ALA A 136 5.18 -8.08 26.06
C ALA A 136 4.02 -8.64 26.86
N VAL A 137 2.98 -7.84 27.07
CA VAL A 137 1.74 -8.24 27.77
C VAL A 137 0.76 -8.91 26.81
N GLN A 138 0.64 -8.41 25.58
CA GLN A 138 -0.41 -8.83 24.63
C GLN A 138 -0.06 -10.09 23.84
N SER A 139 1.23 -10.37 23.62
CA SER A 139 1.66 -11.51 22.80
C SER A 139 2.61 -12.45 23.52
N THR A 140 2.16 -13.69 23.77
CA THR A 140 3.03 -14.75 24.30
C THR A 140 4.19 -15.07 23.37
N GLU A 141 3.98 -15.03 22.05
CA GLU A 141 5.00 -15.34 21.04
C GLU A 141 6.12 -14.30 20.99
N PHE A 142 5.76 -13.01 21.02
CA PHE A 142 6.72 -11.93 20.93
C PHE A 142 7.22 -11.43 22.30
N SER A 143 6.66 -11.90 23.41
CA SER A 143 6.98 -11.41 24.77
C SER A 143 8.46 -11.50 25.11
N ALA A 144 9.10 -12.64 24.85
CA ALA A 144 10.52 -12.83 25.14
C ALA A 144 11.41 -11.87 24.33
N THR A 145 11.08 -11.67 23.06
CA THR A 145 11.81 -10.75 22.18
C THR A 145 11.60 -9.29 22.61
N ALA A 146 10.37 -8.94 22.99
CA ALA A 146 10.04 -7.60 23.45
C ALA A 146 10.77 -7.25 24.75
N GLN A 147 10.79 -8.17 25.72
CA GLN A 147 11.54 -8.01 26.98
C GLN A 147 13.03 -7.83 26.75
N ARG A 148 13.61 -8.56 25.79
CA ARG A 148 15.02 -8.40 25.45
C ARG A 148 15.31 -7.00 24.93
N HIS A 149 14.49 -6.50 24.00
CA HIS A 149 14.65 -5.13 23.50
C HIS A 149 14.39 -4.07 24.59
N LEU A 150 13.50 -4.31 25.55
CA LEU A 150 13.31 -3.41 26.70
C LEU A 150 14.59 -3.30 27.55
N LEU A 151 15.27 -4.42 27.80
CA LEU A 151 16.56 -4.39 28.51
C LEU A 151 17.58 -3.54 27.74
N ASP A 152 17.71 -3.75 26.43
CA ASP A 152 18.62 -2.97 25.58
C ASP A 152 18.30 -1.47 25.62
N VAL A 153 17.01 -1.10 25.60
CA VAL A 153 16.54 0.29 25.71
C VAL A 153 16.90 0.90 27.06
N HIS A 154 16.64 0.21 28.17
CA HIS A 154 16.96 0.70 29.50
C HIS A 154 18.47 0.81 29.75
N GLU A 155 19.28 -0.06 29.15
CA GLU A 155 20.73 0.06 29.19
C GLU A 155 21.23 1.28 28.42
N ALA A 156 20.61 1.59 27.28
CA ALA A 156 20.96 2.76 26.47
C ALA A 156 20.58 4.11 27.10
N GLN A 157 19.61 4.13 28.03
CA GLN A 157 19.15 5.33 28.73
C GLN A 157 19.96 5.69 29.99
N ARG A 158 20.90 4.83 30.42
CA ARG A 158 21.74 5.05 31.61
C ARG A 158 22.99 5.87 31.31
#